data_AF-A0A6C0JQQ6-F1
#
_entry.id   AF-A0A6C0JQQ6-F1
#
_cell.length_a   1.000
_cell.length_b   1.000
_cell.length_c   1.000
_cell.angle_alpha   90.00
_cell.angle_beta   90.00
_cell.angle_gamma   90.00
#
_symmetry.space_group_name_H-M   'P 1'
#
loop_
_entity.id
_entity.type
_entity.pdbx_description
1 polymer ?
#
loop_
_entity_poly.entity_id
_entity_poly.type
_entity_poly.pdbx_seq_one_letter_code
_entity_poly.pdbx_strand_id
1 'polypeptide(L)'
;MESDKEVISRLKFIGKVQKGEKINVKYMFVQPEGIATRISRTLIHQDNRSNTLNFLRGTIARTFEIISTYTTSTKESHRHISIHVINDLRQAKNGLNNLKDTYLDDIKFTCDIDTLLQEIDAKLAEIAPDVEELGL
;
A
#
# COMPACT_ATOMS: atom_id res chain seq x y z
N MET A 1 6.50 17.00 8.27
CA MET A 1 6.72 15.55 8.17
C MET A 1 5.39 14.87 8.49
N GLU A 2 4.94 13.93 7.68
CA GLU A 2 3.70 13.19 7.92
C GLU A 2 3.82 12.33 9.19
N SER A 3 2.76 12.22 10.00
CA SER A 3 2.80 11.42 11.22
C SER A 3 2.72 9.92 10.92
N ASP A 4 3.39 9.08 11.72
CA ASP A 4 3.34 7.61 11.56
C ASP A 4 1.90 7.07 11.53
N LYS A 5 1.01 7.67 12.33
CA LYS A 5 -0.41 7.31 12.37
C LYS A 5 -1.11 7.49 11.01
N GLU A 6 -0.77 8.55 10.28
CA GLU A 6 -1.33 8.83 8.96
C GLU A 6 -0.83 7.80 7.93
N VAL A 7 0.46 7.47 7.96
CA VAL A 7 1.05 6.42 7.11
C VAL A 7 0.39 5.06 7.36
N ILE A 8 0.23 4.68 8.63
CA ILE A 8 -0.43 3.43 9.03
C ILE A 8 -1.90 3.42 8.56
N SER A 9 -2.60 4.55 8.66
CA SER A 9 -3.97 4.70 8.16
C SER A 9 -4.05 4.49 6.64
N ARG A 10 -3.12 5.08 5.89
CA ARG A 10 -3.02 4.91 4.42
C ARG A 10 -2.70 3.49 4.02
N LEU A 11 -1.83 2.81 4.76
CA LEU A 11 -1.54 1.39 4.54
C LEU A 11 -2.79 0.53 4.67
N LYS A 12 -3.58 0.76 5.73
CA LYS A 12 -4.88 0.11 5.93
C LYS A 12 -5.87 0.45 4.82
N PHE A 13 -5.88 1.70 4.36
CA PHE A 13 -6.71 2.12 3.24
C PHE A 13 -6.36 1.34 1.97
N ILE A 14 -5.07 1.20 1.64
CA ILE A 14 -4.60 0.40 0.51
C ILE A 14 -5.11 -1.04 0.63
N GLY A 15 -4.95 -1.69 1.79
CA GLY A 15 -5.40 -3.08 1.99
C GLY A 15 -6.90 -3.31 1.86
N LYS A 16 -7.72 -2.25 1.93
CA LYS A 16 -9.18 -2.34 1.78
C LYS A 16 -9.66 -2.17 0.34
N VAL A 17 -8.80 -1.77 -0.59
CA VAL A 17 -9.18 -1.56 -1.98
C VAL A 17 -9.67 -2.86 -2.60
N GLN A 18 -10.87 -2.82 -3.19
CA GLN A 18 -11.50 -3.96 -3.86
C GLN A 18 -11.26 -3.92 -5.37
N LYS A 19 -11.42 -5.07 -6.02
CA LYS A 19 -11.33 -5.17 -7.48
C LYS A 19 -12.40 -4.29 -8.14
N GLY A 20 -12.00 -3.54 -9.17
CA GLY A 20 -12.83 -2.55 -9.84
C GLY A 20 -12.83 -1.17 -9.17
N GLU A 21 -12.21 -1.02 -7.99
CA GLU A 21 -12.11 0.29 -7.33
C GLU A 21 -10.85 1.05 -7.76
N LYS A 22 -10.99 2.37 -7.91
CA LYS A 22 -9.87 3.28 -8.15
C LYS A 22 -9.64 4.17 -6.94
N ILE A 23 -8.39 4.44 -6.62
CA ILE A 23 -8.05 5.39 -5.55
C ILE A 23 -8.15 6.82 -6.09
N ASN A 24 -8.84 7.69 -5.36
CA ASN A 24 -8.67 9.13 -5.46
C ASN A 24 -7.69 9.60 -4.38
N VAL A 25 -6.44 9.87 -4.77
CA VAL A 25 -5.39 10.26 -3.82
C VAL A 25 -5.65 11.62 -3.18
N LYS A 26 -6.25 12.56 -3.93
CA LYS A 26 -6.46 13.93 -3.45
C LYS A 26 -7.44 14.00 -2.28
N TYR A 27 -8.45 13.14 -2.29
CA TYR A 27 -9.54 13.14 -1.30
C TYR A 27 -9.62 11.84 -0.50
N MET A 28 -8.70 10.90 -0.72
CA MET A 28 -8.56 9.65 0.03
C MET A 28 -9.83 8.80 0.09
N PHE A 29 -10.45 8.54 -1.06
CA PHE A 29 -11.60 7.64 -1.17
C PHE A 29 -11.48 6.70 -2.38
N VAL A 30 -12.22 5.60 -2.34
CA VAL A 30 -12.33 4.65 -3.46
C VAL A 30 -13.50 5.02 -4.37
N GLN A 31 -13.25 5.04 -5.68
CA GLN A 31 -14.26 5.26 -6.72
C GLN A 31 -14.66 3.89 -7.29
N PRO A 32 -15.90 3.43 -7.07
CA PRO A 32 -16.35 2.14 -7.59
C PRO A 32 -16.55 2.21 -9.12
N GLU A 33 -16.51 1.04 -9.75
CA GLU A 33 -16.88 0.91 -11.15
C GLU A 33 -18.34 1.33 -11.37
N GLY A 34 -18.58 2.26 -12.31
CA GLY A 34 -19.92 2.60 -12.79
C GLY A 34 -20.29 4.09 -12.80
N ILE A 35 -19.60 4.96 -12.07
CA ILE A 35 -20.12 6.33 -11.81
C ILE A 35 -20.04 7.29 -13.00
N ALA A 36 -19.11 7.16 -13.95
CA ALA A 36 -19.21 7.79 -15.29
C ALA A 36 -18.08 7.41 -16.25
N THR A 37 -18.47 6.85 -17.40
CA THR A 37 -17.83 6.87 -18.74
C THR A 37 -16.50 6.12 -18.95
N ARG A 38 -16.53 5.11 -19.86
CA ARG A 38 -15.34 4.44 -20.43
C ARG A 38 -14.41 5.39 -21.21
N ILE A 39 -14.87 6.59 -21.59
CA ILE A 39 -14.14 7.55 -22.43
C ILE A 39 -13.40 8.62 -21.60
N SER A 40 -13.97 9.13 -20.50
CA SER A 40 -13.23 9.96 -19.51
C SER A 40 -12.02 9.22 -18.93
N ARG A 41 -12.13 7.89 -18.87
CA ARG A 41 -11.15 6.97 -18.27
C ARG A 41 -9.77 6.95 -18.93
N THR A 42 -9.63 7.44 -20.16
CA THR A 42 -8.40 7.25 -20.95
C THR A 42 -7.60 8.54 -21.13
N LEU A 43 -8.26 9.71 -21.24
CA LEU A 43 -7.61 10.98 -21.60
C LEU A 43 -7.38 11.94 -20.42
N ILE A 44 -8.11 11.79 -19.31
CA ILE A 44 -7.97 12.64 -18.11
C ILE A 44 -7.23 11.90 -16.97
N HIS A 45 -6.98 10.60 -17.12
CA HIS A 45 -6.58 9.72 -16.01
C HIS A 45 -5.11 9.27 -15.99
N GLN A 46 -4.31 9.57 -17.01
CA GLN A 46 -2.86 9.27 -16.97
C GLN A 46 -2.19 9.94 -15.76
N ASP A 47 -2.51 11.21 -15.49
CA ASP A 47 -2.03 11.92 -14.29
C ASP A 47 -2.49 11.25 -12.99
N ASN A 48 -3.72 10.74 -12.95
CA ASN A 48 -4.24 10.09 -11.74
C ASN A 48 -3.50 8.77 -11.43
N ARG A 49 -3.05 8.03 -12.45
CA ARG A 49 -2.25 6.80 -12.26
C ARG A 49 -0.86 7.10 -11.70
N SER A 50 -0.18 8.12 -12.24
CA SER A 50 1.10 8.58 -11.69
C SER A 50 0.96 9.01 -10.23
N ASN A 51 -0.08 9.80 -9.93
CA ASN A 51 -0.38 10.22 -8.55
C ASN A 51 -0.70 9.03 -7.63
N THR A 52 -1.48 8.06 -8.12
CA THR A 52 -1.78 6.82 -7.40
C THR A 52 -0.49 6.05 -7.11
N LEU A 53 0.36 5.86 -8.11
CA LEU A 53 1.60 5.13 -7.95
C LEU A 53 2.57 5.82 -6.98
N ASN A 54 2.68 7.16 -7.05
CA ASN A 54 3.48 7.94 -6.11
C ASN A 54 2.94 7.82 -4.67
N PHE A 55 1.61 7.86 -4.50
CA PHE A 55 0.97 7.63 -3.21
C PHE A 55 1.26 6.23 -2.66
N LEU A 56 1.14 5.19 -3.49
CA LEU A 56 1.41 3.81 -3.08
C LEU A 56 2.88 3.64 -2.68
N ARG A 57 3.81 4.05 -3.55
CA ARG A 57 5.25 4.00 -3.28
C ARG A 57 5.63 4.76 -2.02
N GLY A 58 5.15 5.99 -1.88
CA GLY A 58 5.40 6.83 -0.71
C GLY A 58 4.88 6.15 0.56
N THR A 59 3.65 5.64 0.57
CA THR A 59 3.07 4.97 1.73
C THR A 59 3.86 3.71 2.11
N ILE A 60 4.24 2.87 1.14
CA ILE A 60 5.00 1.63 1.40
C ILE A 60 6.42 1.94 1.89
N ALA A 61 7.13 2.88 1.25
CA ALA A 61 8.47 3.27 1.68
C ALA A 61 8.49 3.80 3.13
N ARG A 62 7.53 4.69 3.47
CA ARG A 62 7.38 5.20 4.84
C ARG A 62 6.98 4.09 5.82
N THR A 63 6.19 3.11 5.37
CA THR A 63 5.86 1.93 6.18
C THR A 63 7.11 1.12 6.52
N PHE A 64 8.03 0.92 5.57
CA PHE A 64 9.28 0.22 5.84
C PHE A 64 10.13 0.94 6.90
N GLU A 65 10.18 2.27 6.85
CA GLU A 65 10.87 3.07 7.88
C GLU A 65 10.24 2.88 9.27
N ILE A 66 8.89 2.89 9.35
CA ILE A 66 8.17 2.66 10.61
C ILE A 66 8.48 1.28 11.15
N ILE A 67 8.43 0.24 10.31
CA ILE A 67 8.75 -1.14 10.72
C ILE A 67 10.17 -1.19 11.30
N SER A 68 11.18 -0.76 10.54
CA SER A 68 12.58 -0.80 10.98
C SER A 68 12.82 -0.03 12.28
N THR A 69 12.13 1.11 12.46
CA THR A 69 12.25 1.94 13.67
C THR A 69 11.54 1.32 14.88
N TYR A 70 10.38 0.69 14.66
CA TYR A 70 9.53 0.23 15.74
C TYR A 70 9.92 -1.18 16.22
N THR A 71 10.42 -2.05 15.33
CA THR A 71 10.91 -3.39 15.69
C THR A 71 12.14 -3.32 16.60
N THR A 72 13.04 -2.39 16.34
CA THR A 72 14.27 -2.18 17.14
C THR A 72 14.05 -1.31 18.38
N SER A 73 12.81 -0.87 18.64
CA SER A 73 12.52 0.04 19.74
C SER A 73 12.48 -0.66 21.10
N THR A 74 13.03 0.01 22.13
CA THR A 74 12.91 -0.43 23.52
C THR A 74 11.51 -0.25 24.09
N LYS A 75 10.66 0.56 23.46
CA LYS A 75 9.27 0.78 23.88
C LYS A 75 8.38 -0.38 23.45
N GLU A 76 7.69 -0.98 24.41
CA GLU A 76 6.79 -2.10 24.17
C GLU A 76 5.65 -1.74 23.21
N SER A 77 5.07 -0.53 23.35
CA SER A 77 4.01 -0.06 22.45
C SER A 77 4.45 0.02 21.00
N HIS A 78 5.72 0.38 20.73
CA HIS A 78 6.25 0.41 19.37
C HIS A 78 6.35 -1.00 18.79
N ARG A 79 6.85 -1.97 19.58
CA ARG A 79 6.92 -3.38 19.16
C ARG A 79 5.54 -3.98 18.88
N HIS A 80 4.53 -3.65 19.69
CA HIS A 80 3.14 -4.07 19.41
C HIS A 80 2.59 -3.41 18.14
N ILE A 81 2.87 -2.12 17.93
CA ILE A 81 2.44 -1.44 16.71
C ILE A 81 3.14 -2.04 15.48
N SER A 82 4.43 -2.37 15.53
CA SER A 82 5.13 -2.97 14.37
C SER A 82 4.49 -4.29 13.95
N ILE A 83 4.08 -5.15 14.89
CA ILE A 83 3.32 -6.37 14.59
C ILE A 83 2.06 -6.07 13.78
N HIS A 84 1.27 -5.08 14.20
CA HIS A 84 0.07 -4.67 13.47
C HIS A 84 0.40 -4.10 12.09
N VAL A 85 1.44 -3.29 11.98
CA VAL A 85 1.86 -2.69 10.71
C VAL A 85 2.35 -3.76 9.72
N ILE A 86 3.07 -4.79 10.19
CA ILE A 86 3.50 -5.92 9.36
C ILE A 86 2.28 -6.69 8.82
N ASN A 87 1.27 -6.90 9.66
CA ASN A 87 0.02 -7.54 9.23
C ASN A 87 -0.79 -6.66 8.26
N ASP A 88 -0.84 -5.35 8.47
CA ASP A 88 -1.46 -4.41 7.55
C ASP A 88 -0.71 -4.37 6.20
N LEU A 89 0.63 -4.50 6.22
CA LEU A 89 1.46 -4.58 5.02
C LEU A 89 1.15 -5.85 4.20
N ARG A 90 0.95 -6.99 4.88
CA ARG A 90 0.47 -8.23 4.23
C ARG A 90 -0.91 -8.03 3.60
N GLN A 91 -1.83 -7.35 4.29
CA GLN A 91 -3.15 -7.03 3.74
C GLN A 91 -3.09 -6.04 2.57
N ALA A 92 -2.17 -5.07 2.61
CA ALA A 92 -1.97 -4.10 1.53
C ALA A 92 -1.65 -4.77 0.19
N LYS A 93 -0.96 -5.93 0.21
CA LYS A 93 -0.73 -6.73 -1.01
C LYS A 93 -2.03 -7.12 -1.72
N ASN A 94 -3.10 -7.41 -0.99
CA ASN A 94 -4.39 -7.76 -1.59
C ASN A 94 -5.00 -6.56 -2.33
N GLY A 95 -4.97 -5.38 -1.70
CA GLY A 95 -5.40 -4.14 -2.33
C GLY A 95 -4.57 -3.74 -3.54
N LEU A 96 -3.25 -3.95 -3.50
CA LEU A 96 -2.36 -3.75 -4.63
C LEU A 96 -2.69 -4.69 -5.80
N ASN A 97 -2.93 -5.97 -5.53
CA ASN A 97 -3.37 -6.91 -6.57
C ASN A 97 -4.74 -6.53 -7.16
N ASN A 98 -5.67 -6.08 -6.32
CA ASN A 98 -6.97 -5.58 -6.79
C ASN A 98 -6.83 -4.33 -7.68
N LEU A 99 -5.91 -3.41 -7.36
CA LEU A 99 -5.59 -2.27 -8.21
C LEU A 99 -4.94 -2.71 -9.52
N LYS A 100 -3.99 -3.64 -9.47
CA LYS A 100 -3.36 -4.22 -10.66
C LYS A 100 -4.40 -4.79 -11.62
N ASP A 101 -5.32 -5.59 -11.10
CA ASP A 101 -6.45 -6.14 -11.86
C ASP A 101 -7.35 -5.04 -12.44
N THR A 102 -7.59 -3.97 -11.69
CA THR A 102 -8.42 -2.84 -12.11
C THR A 102 -7.79 -2.05 -13.26
N TYR A 103 -6.46 -2.10 -13.38
CA TYR A 103 -5.67 -1.41 -14.41
C TYR A 103 -4.97 -2.39 -15.35
N LEU A 104 -5.49 -3.60 -15.55
CA LEU A 104 -4.80 -4.66 -16.30
C LEU A 104 -4.38 -4.24 -17.72
N ASP A 105 -5.15 -3.34 -18.35
CA ASP A 105 -4.89 -2.83 -19.70
C ASP A 105 -3.69 -1.86 -19.76
N ASP A 106 -3.21 -1.36 -18.62
CA ASP A 106 -2.05 -0.48 -18.50
C ASP A 106 -0.82 -1.29 -18.05
N ILE A 107 -0.11 -1.85 -19.03
CA ILE A 107 1.06 -2.73 -18.81
C ILE A 107 2.13 -2.06 -17.94
N LYS A 108 2.36 -0.75 -18.11
CA LYS A 108 3.40 -0.07 -17.32
C LYS A 108 2.99 0.03 -15.85
N PHE A 109 1.73 0.39 -15.60
CA PHE A 109 1.18 0.45 -14.25
C PHE A 109 1.20 -0.92 -13.58
N THR A 110 0.81 -1.98 -14.28
CA THR A 110 0.86 -3.34 -13.71
C THR A 110 2.27 -3.77 -13.34
N CYS A 111 3.26 -3.53 -14.22
CA CYS A 111 4.67 -3.77 -13.90
C CYS A 111 5.13 -2.97 -12.68
N ASP A 112 4.73 -1.70 -12.55
CA ASP A 112 5.09 -0.89 -11.38
C ASP A 112 4.51 -1.44 -10.08
N ILE A 113 3.28 -1.97 -10.12
CA ILE A 113 2.66 -2.62 -8.96
C ILE A 113 3.33 -3.95 -8.64
N ASP A 114 3.69 -4.76 -9.65
CA ASP A 114 4.41 -6.02 -9.44
C ASP A 114 5.78 -5.79 -8.80
N THR A 115 6.53 -4.77 -9.23
CA THR A 115 7.78 -4.38 -8.56
C THR A 115 7.54 -4.00 -7.11
N LEU A 116 6.49 -3.22 -6.82
CA LEU A 116 6.16 -2.83 -5.44
C LEU A 116 5.77 -4.04 -4.57
N LEU A 117 5.05 -5.01 -5.13
CA LEU A 117 4.72 -6.27 -4.46
C LEU A 117 5.98 -7.08 -4.13
N GLN A 118 6.96 -7.13 -5.06
CA GLN A 118 8.24 -7.80 -4.84
C GLN A 118 9.08 -7.11 -3.75
N GLU A 119 9.09 -5.78 -3.70
CA GLU A 119 9.75 -5.03 -2.62
C GLU A 119 9.12 -5.34 -1.25
N ILE A 120 7.79 -5.42 -1.19
CA ILE A 120 7.07 -5.81 0.03
C ILE A 120 7.46 -7.24 0.43
N ASP A 121 7.49 -8.18 -0.52
CA ASP A 121 7.86 -9.56 -0.23
C ASP A 121 9.30 -9.70 0.25
N ALA A 122 10.24 -8.96 -0.36
CA ALA A 122 11.62 -8.90 0.11
C ALA A 122 11.70 -8.36 1.54
N LYS A 123 10.98 -7.27 1.85
CA LYS A 123 10.99 -6.70 3.20
C LYS A 123 10.33 -7.61 4.23
N LEU A 124 9.24 -8.29 3.88
CA LEU A 124 8.58 -9.27 4.76
C LEU A 124 9.48 -10.48 5.04
N ALA A 125 10.27 -10.93 4.06
CA ALA A 125 11.24 -12.00 4.25
C ALA A 125 12.41 -11.56 5.15
N GLU A 126 12.88 -10.31 5.00
CA GLU A 126 13.93 -9.73 5.86
C GLU A 126 13.54 -9.72 7.33
N ILE A 127 12.28 -9.39 7.65
CA ILE A 127 11.79 -9.24 9.03
C ILE A 127 11.19 -10.52 9.63
N ALA A 128 11.02 -11.59 8.84
CA ALA A 128 10.45 -12.84 9.35
C ALA A 128 11.19 -13.41 10.58
N PRO A 129 12.54 -13.40 10.62
CA PRO A 129 13.29 -13.84 11.81
C PRO A 129 12.97 -13.00 13.07
N ASP A 130 12.81 -11.67 12.91
CA ASP A 130 12.54 -10.76 14.02
C ASP A 130 11.12 -10.96 14.60
N VAL A 131 10.16 -11.38 13.77
CA VAL A 131 8.77 -11.61 14.20
C VAL A 131 8.63 -12.90 15.00
N GLU A 132 9.38 -13.94 14.65
CA GLU A 132 9.43 -15.21 15.42
C GLU A 132 10.05 -14.99 16.81
N GLU A 133 11.07 -14.14 16.94
CA GLU A 133 11.68 -13.76 18.22
C GLU A 133 10.74 -12.94 19.13
N LEU A 134 9.79 -12.21 18.54
CA LEU A 134 8.75 -11.48 19.27
C LEU A 134 7.63 -12.40 19.81
N GLY A 135 7.72 -13.72 19.61
CA GLY A 135 6.80 -14.71 20.17
C GLY A 135 5.50 -14.88 19.41
N LEU A 136 5.54 -14.72 18.08
CA LEU A 136 4.41 -14.99 17.17
C LEU A 136 4.64 -16.23 16.32
#